data_AF-A0A350LQN6-F1
#
_entry.id   AF-A0A350LQN6-F1
#
_cell.length_a   1.000
_cell.length_b   1.000
_cell.length_c   1.000
_cell.angle_alpha   90.00
_cell.angle_beta   90.00
_cell.angle_gamma   90.00
#
_symmetry.space_group_name_H-M   'P 1'
#
loop_
_entity.id
_entity.type
_entity.pdbx_description
1 polymer ?
#
loop_
_entity_poly.entity_id
_entity_poly.type
_entity_poly.pdbx_seq_one_letter_code
_entity_poly.pdbx_strand_id
1 'polypeptide(L)'
;GNLRTALMNYLIAAKAGGTFILRIDDTDPERSREEYVDAIKYDLEWLGLHWDRVERQSERLDRYAGAADRLRDMGRFYEAFETPT
;
A
#
# COMPACT_ATOMS: atom_id res chain seq x y z
N GLY A 1 14.24 -3.05 10.19
CA GLY A 1 12.90 -2.83 10.77
C GLY A 1 12.18 -1.73 10.00
N ASN A 2 10.84 -1.72 10.04
CA ASN A 2 9.98 -0.83 9.24
C ASN A 2 10.15 0.66 9.56
N LEU A 3 10.61 0.99 10.78
CA LEU A 3 10.86 2.36 11.22
C LEU A 3 11.81 3.14 10.31
N ARG A 4 12.95 2.55 9.93
CA ARG A 4 13.93 3.24 9.09
C ARG A 4 13.31 3.64 7.74
N THR A 5 12.50 2.76 7.16
CA THR A 5 11.83 3.02 5.89
C THR A 5 10.81 4.14 6.04
N ALA A 6 9.98 4.11 7.09
CA ALA A 6 8.99 5.16 7.35
C ALA A 6 9.66 6.54 7.53
N LEU A 7 10.68 6.61 8.40
CA LEU A 7 11.41 7.85 8.68
C LEU A 7 12.07 8.44 7.42
N MET A 8 12.73 7.61 6.61
CA MET A 8 13.39 8.09 5.40
C MET A 8 12.37 8.62 4.38
N ASN A 9 11.26 7.92 4.15
CA ASN A 9 10.21 8.39 3.24
C ASN A 9 9.58 9.70 3.74
N TYR A 10 9.31 9.81 5.04
CA TYR A 10 8.81 11.03 5.66
C TYR A 10 9.75 12.22 5.47
N LEU A 11 11.05 12.05 5.78
CA LEU A 11 12.04 13.11 5.64
C LEU A 11 12.27 13.52 4.18
N ILE A 12 12.24 12.57 3.24
CA ILE A 12 12.35 12.85 1.81
C ILE A 12 11.14 13.68 1.34
N ALA A 13 9.93 13.28 1.73
CA ALA A 13 8.72 14.02 1.40
C ALA A 13 8.76 15.44 1.99
N ALA A 14 9.07 15.57 3.28
CA ALA A 14 9.18 16.87 3.95
C ALA A 14 10.23 17.79 3.29
N LYS A 15 11.42 17.25 2.99
CA LYS A 15 12.50 18.01 2.33
C LYS A 15 12.08 18.50 0.94
N ALA A 16 11.28 17.72 0.22
CA ALA A 16 10.83 18.05 -1.13
C ALA A 16 9.55 18.91 -1.16
N GLY A 17 8.94 19.22 -0.01
CA GLY A 17 7.60 19.81 0.03
C GLY A 17 6.53 18.88 -0.56
N GLY A 18 6.78 17.58 -0.54
CA GLY A 18 5.91 16.54 -1.05
C GLY A 18 4.90 16.04 -0.02
N THR A 19 4.22 14.95 -0.37
CA THR A 19 3.18 14.33 0.45
C THR A 19 3.67 12.99 0.99
N PHE A 20 3.60 12.78 2.30
CA PHE A 20 3.82 11.50 2.93
C PHE A 20 2.49 10.75 3.06
N ILE A 21 2.39 9.58 2.41
CA ILE A 21 1.16 8.77 2.36
C ILE A 21 1.38 7.50 3.18
N LEU A 22 0.52 7.26 4.16
CA LEU A 22 0.45 5.97 4.85
C LEU A 22 -0.38 5.00 4.00
N ARG A 23 0.29 4.13 3.27
CA ARG A 23 -0.35 3.12 2.41
C ARG A 23 -0.47 1.80 3.17
N ILE A 24 -1.69 1.36 3.40
CA ILE A 24 -2.00 0.06 4.02
C ILE A 24 -2.15 -0.98 2.91
N ASP A 25 -1.29 -1.99 2.94
CA ASP A 25 -1.28 -3.08 1.97
C ASP A 25 -2.13 -4.25 2.46
N ASP A 26 -3.45 -4.10 2.34
CA ASP A 26 -4.46 -4.99 2.90
C ASP A 26 -5.16 -5.88 1.84
N THR A 27 -4.43 -6.26 0.78
CA THR A 27 -4.99 -7.13 -0.28
C THR A 27 -5.14 -8.59 0.12
N ASP A 28 -4.51 -9.01 1.23
CA ASP A 28 -4.64 -10.34 1.83
C ASP A 28 -5.51 -10.24 3.10
N PRO A 29 -6.82 -10.56 3.04
CA PRO A 29 -7.75 -10.34 4.15
C PRO A 29 -7.46 -11.21 5.37
N GLU A 30 -6.86 -12.38 5.20
CA GLU A 30 -6.59 -13.29 6.32
C GLU A 30 -5.45 -12.78 7.20
N ARG A 31 -4.48 -12.12 6.57
CA ARG A 31 -3.28 -11.57 7.23
C ARG A 31 -3.42 -10.10 7.59
N SER A 32 -4.39 -9.40 7.00
CA SER A 32 -4.60 -7.97 7.20
C SER A 32 -5.71 -7.72 8.20
N ARG A 33 -5.33 -7.49 9.45
CA ARG A 33 -6.26 -7.18 10.55
C ARG A 33 -6.19 -5.71 10.90
N GLU A 34 -7.34 -5.11 11.22
CA GLU A 34 -7.41 -3.70 11.60
C GLU A 34 -6.56 -3.40 12.84
N GLU A 35 -6.42 -4.35 13.77
CA GLU A 35 -5.53 -4.23 14.94
C GLU A 35 -4.07 -3.90 14.58
N TYR A 36 -3.57 -4.44 13.46
CA TYR A 36 -2.21 -4.15 12.98
C TYR A 36 -2.13 -2.78 12.33
N VAL A 37 -3.19 -2.35 11.64
CA VAL A 37 -3.29 -1.02 11.03
C VAL A 37 -3.27 0.05 12.11
N ASP A 38 -4.04 -0.15 13.18
CA ASP A 38 -4.13 0.78 14.30
C ASP A 38 -2.81 0.84 15.09
N ALA A 39 -2.15 -0.31 15.32
CA ALA A 39 -0.83 -0.36 15.92
C ALA A 39 0.21 0.42 15.10
N ILE A 40 0.20 0.29 13.77
CA ILE A 40 1.10 1.04 12.89
C ILE A 40 0.84 2.55 13.00
N LYS A 41 -0.42 2.99 12.97
CA LYS A 41 -0.78 4.40 13.11
C LYS A 41 -0.31 4.96 14.45
N TYR A 42 -0.57 4.24 15.54
CA TYR A 42 -0.16 4.61 16.88
C TYR A 42 1.37 4.76 16.99
N ASP A 43 2.13 3.78 16.50
CA ASP A 43 3.58 3.81 16.56
C ASP A 43 4.16 5.01 15.77
N LEU A 44 3.59 5.30 14.60
CA LEU A 44 4.01 6.44 13.78
C LEU A 44 3.68 7.78 14.45
N GLU A 45 2.48 7.93 15.03
CA GLU A 45 2.11 9.12 15.80
C GLU A 45 3.00 9.31 17.03
N TRP A 46 3.29 8.23 17.75
CA TRP A 46 4.20 8.24 18.91
C TRP A 46 5.60 8.74 18.53
N LEU A 47 6.05 8.46 17.31
CA LEU A 47 7.32 8.94 16.75
C LEU A 47 7.26 10.36 16.16
N GLY A 48 6.08 11.00 16.15
CA GLY A 48 5.87 12.32 15.53
C GLY A 48 5.84 12.28 14.00
N LEU A 49 5.59 11.12 13.40
CA LEU A 49 5.49 10.93 11.95
C LEU A 49 4.02 11.01 11.52
N HIS A 50 3.59 12.19 11.10
CA HIS A 50 2.23 12.39 10.59
C HIS A 50 2.18 12.15 9.07
N TRP A 51 1.09 11.55 8.60
CA TRP A 51 0.83 11.36 7.18
C TRP A 51 -0.24 12.34 6.70
N ASP A 52 -0.12 12.76 5.45
CA ASP A 52 -1.07 13.67 4.82
C ASP A 52 -2.33 12.94 4.34
N ARG A 53 -2.17 11.66 3.98
CA ARG A 53 -3.25 10.80 3.47
C ARG A 53 -3.04 9.35 3.88
N VAL A 54 -4.14 8.63 4.04
CA VAL A 54 -4.16 7.18 4.17
C VAL A 54 -4.74 6.59 2.90
N GLU A 55 -4.12 5.53 2.37
CA GLU A 55 -4.68 4.76 1.26
C GLU A 55 -4.74 3.27 1.62
N ARG A 56 -5.90 2.63 1.46
CA ARG A 56 -6.04 1.17 1.54
C ARG A 56 -5.96 0.56 0.14
N GLN A 57 -5.28 -0.57 0.00
CA GLN A 57 -5.20 -1.25 -1.31
C GLN A 57 -6.48 -2.03 -1.62
N SER A 58 -7.15 -2.55 -0.61
CA SER A 58 -8.47 -3.20 -0.72
C SER A 58 -9.53 -2.29 -1.36
N GLU A 59 -9.46 -0.97 -1.12
CA GLU A 59 -10.37 0.03 -1.71
C GLU A 59 -10.05 0.39 -3.17
N ARG A 60 -8.97 -0.16 -3.73
CA ARG A 60 -8.45 0.20 -5.06
C ARG A 60 -8.49 -0.95 -6.06
N LEU A 61 -9.16 -2.05 -5.72
CA LEU A 61 -9.27 -3.25 -6.56
C LEU A 61 -9.80 -2.96 -7.97
N ASP A 62 -10.73 -2.02 -8.12
CA ASP A 62 -11.24 -1.60 -9.43
C ASP A 62 -10.15 -1.04 -10.36
N ARG A 63 -9.17 -0.31 -9.79
CA ARG A 63 -8.04 0.23 -10.57
C ARG A 63 -7.13 -0.89 -11.06
N TYR A 64 -6.94 -1.93 -10.24
CA TYR A 64 -6.18 -3.11 -10.62
C TYR A 64 -6.90 -3.92 -11.71
N ALA A 65 -8.21 -4.10 -11.58
CA ALA A 65 -9.03 -4.75 -12.60
C ALA A 65 -8.94 -4.01 -13.94
N GLY A 66 -9.14 -2.69 -13.94
CA GLY A 66 -9.02 -1.89 -15.17
C GLY A 66 -7.60 -1.85 -15.74
N ALA A 67 -6.56 -2.00 -14.92
CA ALA A 67 -5.18 -2.17 -15.42
C ALA A 67 -4.98 -3.55 -16.07
N ALA A 68 -5.53 -4.61 -15.48
CA ALA A 68 -5.50 -5.96 -16.05
C ALA A 68 -6.23 -6.01 -17.41
N ASP A 69 -7.39 -5.35 -17.53
CA ASP A 69 -8.12 -5.23 -18.80
C ASP A 69 -7.27 -4.57 -19.88
N ARG A 70 -6.64 -3.42 -19.58
CA ARG A 70 -5.75 -2.75 -20.55
C ARG A 70 -4.60 -3.65 -20.98
N LEU A 71 -4.04 -4.44 -20.06
CA LEU A 71 -2.96 -5.37 -20.41
C LEU A 71 -3.46 -6.56 -21.25
N ARG A 72 -4.69 -7.04 -21.04
CA ARG A 72 -5.33 -8.03 -21.93
C ARG A 72 -5.51 -7.47 -23.33
N ASP A 73 -6.02 -6.26 -23.46
CA ASP A 73 -6.25 -5.60 -24.75
C ASP A 73 -4.95 -5.42 -25.55
N MET A 74 -3.83 -5.19 -24.86
CA MET A 74 -2.50 -5.08 -25.46
C MET A 74 -1.83 -6.42 -25.77
N GLY A 75 -2.46 -7.56 -25.46
CA GLY A 75 -1.85 -8.89 -25.58
C GLY A 75 -0.62 -9.06 -24.67
N ARG A 76 -0.65 -8.44 -23.48
CA ARG A 76 0.41 -8.45 -22.46
C ARG A 76 0.00 -9.12 -21.14
N PHE A 77 -1.23 -9.61 -21.07
CA PHE A 77 -1.76 -10.34 -19.93
C PHE A 77 -2.61 -11.51 -20.41
N TYR A 78 -2.42 -12.68 -19.82
CA TYR A 78 -3.18 -13.90 -20.12
C TYR A 78 -3.48 -14.65 -18.83
N GLU A 79 -4.54 -15.45 -18.84
CA GLU A 79 -4.90 -16.29 -17.70
C GLU A 79 -4.04 -17.56 -17.69
N ALA A 80 -3.42 -17.85 -16.54
CA ALA A 80 -2.68 -19.08 -16.33
C ALA A 80 -3.57 -20.09 -15.60
N PHE A 81 -3.74 -21.28 -16.18
CA PHE A 81 -4.57 -22.36 -15.64
C PHE A 81 -3.75 -23.49 -15.01
N GLU A 82 -2.56 -23.15 -14.51
CA GLU A 82 -1.65 -24.12 -13.91
C GLU A 82 -2.12 -24.51 -12.50
N THR A 83 -2.03 -25.79 -12.16
CA THR A 83 -2.30 -26.27 -10.81
C THR A 83 -1.10 -25.92 -9.91
N PRO A 84 -1.29 -25.26 -8.76
CA PRO A 84 -0.19 -25.00 -7.83
C PRO A 84 0.41 -26.33 -7.36
N THR A 85 1.73 -26.50 -7.53
CA THR A 85 2.51 -27.61 -6.94
C THR A 85 2.80 -27.37 -5.47
#